data_AF-A0A949ATL8-F1
#
_entry.id   AF-A0A949ATL8-F1
#
_cell.length_a   1.000
_cell.length_b   1.000
_cell.length_c   1.000
_cell.angle_alpha   90.00
_cell.angle_beta   90.00
_cell.angle_gamma   90.00
#
_symmetry.space_group_name_H-M   'P 1'
#
loop_
_entity.id
_entity.type
_entity.pdbx_description
1 polymer ?
#
loop_
_entity_poly.entity_id
_entity_poly.type
_entity_poly.pdbx_seq_one_letter_code
_entity_poly.pdbx_strand_id
1 'polypeptide(L)' 'MIGKKEWFKLRKYTGFGLSPKTWQGWVYVIVIILGIVFIQTQIYWSSLIRRFLFFVWIGLIVLDSIHIWVLLKKHNKKNI' A
#
# COMPACT_ATOMS: atom_id res chain seq x y z
N MET A 1 9.56 -5.66 -2.74
CA MET A 1 8.62 -4.87 -1.93
C MET A 1 7.34 -5.69 -1.78
N ILE A 2 6.78 -5.73 -0.57
CA ILE A 2 6.01 -6.86 0.02
C ILE A 2 4.78 -7.23 -0.82
N GLY A 3 4.14 -6.25 -1.45
CA GLY A 3 3.05 -6.51 -2.39
C GLY A 3 3.54 -7.06 -3.73
N LYS A 4 3.01 -8.21 -4.16
CA LYS A 4 3.24 -8.71 -5.51
C LYS A 4 2.36 -7.99 -6.53
N LYS A 5 2.90 -7.69 -7.71
CA LYS A 5 2.16 -7.08 -8.83
C LYS A 5 0.90 -7.87 -9.21
N GLU A 6 0.93 -9.20 -9.09
CA GLU A 6 -0.18 -10.10 -9.41
C GLU A 6 -1.40 -9.87 -8.52
N TRP A 7 -1.18 -9.34 -7.31
CA TRP A 7 -2.24 -9.09 -6.35
C TRP A 7 -3.08 -7.87 -6.71
N PHE A 8 -2.54 -6.98 -7.54
CA PHE A 8 -3.12 -5.69 -7.87
C PHE A 8 -3.34 -5.52 -9.37
N LYS A 9 -4.26 -4.65 -9.73
CA LYS A 9 -4.48 -4.18 -11.10
C LYS A 9 -4.48 -2.67 -11.12
N LEU A 10 -4.01 -2.11 -12.23
CA LEU A 10 -4.14 -0.68 -12.50
C LEU A 10 -5.62 -0.33 -12.71
N ARG A 11 -6.06 0.79 -12.15
CA ARG A 11 -7.42 1.27 -12.33
C ARG A 11 -7.59 1.80 -13.76
N LYS A 12 -8.47 1.16 -14.53
CA LYS A 12 -8.61 1.35 -15.99
C LYS A 12 -9.06 2.76 -16.40
N TYR A 13 -9.87 3.43 -15.58
CA TYR A 13 -10.50 4.71 -15.93
C TYR A 13 -9.88 5.93 -15.24
N THR A 14 -9.23 5.76 -14.09
CA THR A 14 -8.68 6.88 -13.31
C THR A 14 -7.17 7.04 -13.49
N GLY A 15 -6.48 6.05 -14.07
CA GLY A 15 -5.03 6.08 -14.36
C GLY A 15 -4.11 6.06 -13.12
N PHE A 16 -4.59 6.65 -12.02
CA PHE A 16 -4.00 6.67 -10.69
C PHE A 16 -4.74 5.68 -9.78
N GLY A 17 -3.96 4.80 -9.17
CA GLY A 17 -4.44 3.87 -8.14
C GLY A 17 -4.26 2.40 -8.48
N LEU A 18 -3.94 1.64 -7.43
CA LEU A 18 -3.90 0.19 -7.43
C LEU A 18 -5.20 -0.33 -6.84
N SER A 19 -5.84 -1.28 -7.51
CA SER A 19 -7.00 -2.00 -6.97
C SER A 19 -6.61 -3.45 -6.73
N PRO A 20 -6.88 -4.03 -5.55
CA PRO A 20 -6.66 -5.45 -5.33
C PRO A 20 -7.50 -6.27 -6.31
N LYS A 21 -6.86 -7.22 -6.99
CA LYS A 21 -7.49 -8.19 -7.90
C LYS A 21 -7.69 -9.55 -7.24
N THR A 22 -6.89 -9.87 -6.21
CA THR A 22 -6.88 -11.16 -5.53
C THR A 22 -7.17 -11.02 -4.04
N TRP A 23 -7.53 -12.12 -3.38
CA TRP A 23 -7.69 -12.17 -1.92
C TRP A 23 -6.41 -11.78 -1.18
N GLN A 24 -5.23 -12.10 -1.72
CA GLN A 24 -3.93 -11.70 -1.15
C GLN A 24 -3.76 -10.17 -1.16
N GLY A 25 -4.22 -9.51 -2.24
CA GLY A 25 -4.25 -8.05 -2.31
C GLY A 25 -5.18 -7.43 -1.27
N TRP A 26 -6.32 -8.08 -0.98
CA TRP A 26 -7.22 -7.66 0.09
C TRP A 26 -6.62 -7.88 1.48
N VAL A 27 -5.97 -9.02 1.73
CA VAL A 27 -5.23 -9.27 2.98
C VAL A 27 -4.14 -8.22 3.17
N TYR A 28 -3.41 -7.86 2.12
CA TYR A 28 -2.41 -6.79 2.18
C TYR A 28 -3.03 -5.45 2.60
N VAL A 29 -4.16 -5.07 2.02
CA VAL A 29 -4.90 -3.84 2.40
C VAL A 29 -5.38 -3.92 3.86
N ILE A 30 -5.88 -5.08 4.30
CA ILE A 30 -6.30 -5.28 5.69
C ILE A 30 -5.11 -5.11 6.65
N VAL A 31 -3.95 -5.69 6.33
CA VAL A 31 -2.73 -5.54 7.15
C VAL A 31 -2.31 -4.07 7.26
N ILE A 32 -2.41 -3.31 6.17
CA ILE A 32 -2.17 -1.86 6.18
C ILE A 32 -3.10 -1.15 7.15
N ILE A 33 -4.40 -1.43 7.05
CA ILE A 33 -5.43 -0.82 7.89
C ILE A 33 -5.21 -1.19 9.36
N LEU A 34 -4.92 -2.46 9.64
CA LEU A 34 -4.61 -2.94 10.99
C LEU A 34 -3.39 -2.24 11.58
N GLY A 35 -2.33 -2.01 10.79
CA GLY A 35 -1.17 -1.25 11.23
C GLY A 35 -1.52 0.19 11.63
N ILE A 36 -2.40 0.85 10.85
CA ILE A 36 -2.87 2.20 11.17
C ILE A 36 -3.70 2.19 12.46
N VAL A 37 -4.65 1.27 12.59
CA VAL A 37 -5.48 1.12 13.80
C VAL A 37 -4.59 0.86 15.01
N PHE A 38 -3.63 -0.06 14.89
CA PHE A 38 -2.70 -0.39 15.96
C PHE A 38 -1.90 0.82 16.44
N ILE A 39 -1.34 1.63 15.53
CA ILE A 39 -0.60 2.85 15.88
C ILE A 39 -1.52 3.87 16.58
N GLN A 40 -2.78 3.99 16.15
CA GLN A 40 -3.73 4.96 16.72
C GLN A 40 -4.28 4.53 18.08
N THR A 41 -4.44 3.22 18.33
CA THR A 41 -4.97 2.72 19.61
C THR A 41 -3.94 2.72 20.73
N GLN A 42 -2.65 2.94 20.44
CA GLN A 42 -1.63 3.08 21.48
C GLN A 42 -1.79 4.39 22.24
N ILE A 43 -2.41 4.30 23.42
CA ILE A 43 -2.62 5.43 24.34
C ILE A 43 -1.37 5.77 25.18
N TYR A 44 -0.45 4.82 25.32
CA TYR A 44 0.78 4.98 26.11
C TYR A 44 1.91 5.71 25.37
N TRP A 45 1.79 5.91 24.06
CA TRP A 45 2.81 6.59 23.25
C TRP A 45 2.59 8.09 23.25
N SER A 46 3.69 8.85 23.34
CA SER A 46 3.61 10.31 23.20
C SER A 46 3.04 10.68 21.83
N SER A 47 2.34 11.82 21.79
CA SER A 47 1.71 12.32 20.56
C SER A 47 2.70 12.49 19.40
N LEU A 48 3.95 12.82 19.72
CA LEU A 48 5.04 12.99 18.76
C LEU A 48 5.50 11.64 18.19
N ILE A 49 5.72 10.63 19.04
CA ILE A 49 6.11 9.27 18.61
C ILE A 49 5.02 8.65 17.74
N ARG A 50 3.75 8.77 18.14
CA ARG A 50 2.61 8.26 17.37
C ARG A 50 2.51 8.91 15.99
N ARG A 51 2.70 10.23 15.91
CA ARG A 51 2.74 10.95 14.62
C ARG A 51 3.90 10.48 13.75
N PHE A 52 5.10 10.39 14.32
CA PHE A 52 6.29 9.95 13.60
C PHE A 52 6.09 8.55 13.01
N LEU A 53 5.64 7.58 13.81
CA LEU A 53 5.36 6.21 13.35
C LEU A 53 4.27 6.17 12.29
N PHE A 54 3.22 6.98 12.41
CA PHE A 54 2.18 7.08 11.39
C PHE A 54 2.74 7.58 10.05
N PHE A 55 3.57 8.62 10.06
CA PHE A 55 4.21 9.13 8.84
C PHE A 55 5.17 8.12 8.23
N VAL A 56 5.97 7.42 9.04
CA VAL A 56 6.86 6.35 8.57
C VAL A 56 6.04 5.22 7.94
N TRP A 57 4.95 4.79 8.58
CA TRP A 57 4.07 3.73 8.08
C TRP A 57 3.43 4.10 6.75
N ILE A 58 2.88 5.30 6.63
CA ILE A 58 2.34 5.82 5.36
C ILE A 58 3.43 5.91 4.30
N GLY A 59 4.62 6.39 4.66
CA GLY A 59 5.76 6.47 3.74
C GLY A 59 6.11 5.11 3.13
N LEU A 60 6.16 4.05 3.95
CA LEU A 60 6.39 2.69 3.49
C LEU A 60 5.28 2.22 2.52
N ILE A 61 4.02 2.47 2.84
CA ILE A 61 2.87 2.09 2.00
C ILE A 61 2.92 2.80 0.64
N VAL A 62 3.25 4.10 0.64
CA VAL A 62 3.36 4.90 -0.58
C VAL A 62 4.51 4.40 -1.44
N LEU A 63 5.68 4.16 -0.85
CA LEU A 63 6.84 3.61 -1.58
C LEU A 63 6.53 2.23 -2.18
N ASP A 64 5.92 1.31 -1.42
CA ASP A 64 5.54 -0.02 -1.90
C ASP A 64 4.50 0.09 -3.04
N SER A 65 3.52 1.00 -2.89
CA SER A 65 2.49 1.26 -3.91
C SER A 65 3.07 1.84 -5.20
N ILE A 66 3.99 2.82 -5.11
CA ILE A 66 4.67 3.39 -6.27
C ILE A 66 5.50 2.31 -6.98
N HIS A 67 6.25 1.50 -6.22
CA HIS A 67 7.05 0.42 -6.77
C HIS A 67 6.18 -0.60 -7.54
N ILE A 68 5.05 -1.04 -6.96
CA ILE A 68 4.10 -1.93 -7.63
C ILE A 68 3.50 -1.28 -8.88
N TRP A 69 3.16 0.00 -8.82
CA TRP A 69 2.61 0.76 -9.94
C TRP A 69 3.59 0.84 -11.11
N VAL A 70 4.86 1.14 -10.85
CA VAL A 70 5.94 1.15 -11.85
C VAL A 70 6.13 -0.24 -12.47
N LEU A 71 6.12 -1.29 -11.65
CA LEU A 71 6.22 -2.69 -12.11
C LEU A 71 5.06 -3.08 -13.03
N LEU A 72 3.83 -2.73 -12.67
CA LEU A 72 2.64 -3.01 -13.48
C LEU A 72 2.66 -2.23 -14.80
N LYS A 73 3.03 -0.95 -14.76
CA LYS A 73 3.14 -0.11 -15.97
C LYS A 73 4.21 -0.64 -16.93
N LYS A 74 5.37 -1.06 -16.40
CA LYS A 74 6.45 -1.67 -17.18
C LYS A 74 6.03 -3.00 -17.81
N HIS A 75 5.23 -3.81 -17.11
CA HIS A 75 4.72 -5.07 -17.63
C HIS A 75 3.68 -4.84 -18.75
N ASN A 76 2.74 -3.93 -18.56
CA ASN A 76 1.78 -3.57 -19.62
C ASN A 76 2.46 -3.04 -20.88
N LYS A 77 3.53 -2.23 -20.75
CA LYS A 77 4.30 -1.71 -21.90
C LYS A 77 5.01 -2.82 -22.70
N LYS A 78 5.35 -3.96 -22.08
CA LYS A 78 6.03 -5.07 -22.76
C LYS A 78 5.09 -6.04 -23.50
N ASN A 79 3.79 -5.98 -23.22
CA ASN A 79 2.76 -6.84 -23.82
C ASN A 79 1.97 -6.13 -24.94
N ILE A 80 2.46 -4.98 -25.40
CA ILE A 80 1.97 -4.22 -26.55
C ILE A 80 3.12 -4.20 -27.56
#